data_AF-A0A0T6AWS5-F1
#
_entry.id   AF-A0A0T6AWS5-F1
#
_cell.length_a   1.000
_cell.length_b   1.000
_cell.length_c   1.000
_cell.angle_alpha   90.00
_cell.angle_beta   90.00
_cell.angle_gamma   90.00
#
_symmetry.space_group_name_H-M   'P 1'
#
loop_
_entity.id
_entity.type
_entity.pdbx_description
1 polymer ?
#
loop_
_entity_poly.entity_id
_entity_poly.type
_entity_poly.pdbx_seq_one_letter_code
_entity_poly.pdbx_strand_id
1 'polypeptide(L)'
;HAFSTFFSRSPKCMAVLDEIIKVRLPKGSPTTWDFNTNCIETVSIYKNDISYCLEKIIETEEDSHIISQALGLKAVLENDDFLFWLNFFHLVMPYCDILFDQLHQHNINVASVKNCMDSFKTAIETIRGKVLNELSLEDPLCTTDNRKRQRTSEDSNHRVALEVCDIIMSEMSHRFSFSDHLIISELFNNDRFATYQITFPENILTLVKKDFPFINHFQLKTELQIIYDRDDFHESSGAVAILQLFFNNNLNETFSETVKLLTILCTLPMATVESDRCFSTLKRVKSFLRSTIDREKLSALSMLSIEKSLICSIINYNERVINHFADSKVRSMTLKFKSI
;
A
#
# COMPACT_ATOMS: atom_id res chain seq x y z
N HIS A 1 14.26 4.44 12.19
CA HIS A 1 13.69 3.99 13.49
C HIS A 1 14.57 4.36 14.69
N ALA A 2 15.88 4.08 14.68
CA ALA A 2 16.77 4.38 15.82
C ALA A 2 16.75 5.86 16.26
N PHE A 3 16.83 6.79 15.29
CA PHE A 3 16.72 8.24 15.56
C PHE A 3 15.41 8.63 16.27
N SER A 4 14.25 8.23 15.75
CA SER A 4 12.97 8.59 16.37
C SER A 4 12.77 7.94 17.74
N THR A 5 13.29 6.74 17.99
CA THR A 5 13.28 6.13 19.32
C THR A 5 14.22 6.82 20.31
N PHE A 6 15.39 7.29 19.85
CA PHE A 6 16.35 7.98 20.71
C PHE A 6 15.77 9.30 21.22
N PHE A 7 15.29 10.16 20.32
CA PHE A 7 14.69 11.42 20.70
C PHE A 7 13.43 11.21 21.54
N SER A 8 12.54 10.29 21.17
CA SER A 8 11.29 10.09 21.93
C SER A 8 11.44 9.45 23.33
N ARG A 9 12.61 8.89 23.66
CA ARG A 9 12.89 8.30 24.99
C ARG A 9 13.28 9.34 26.03
N SER A 10 13.86 10.47 25.64
CA SER A 10 14.30 11.53 26.56
C SER A 10 13.57 12.84 26.28
N PRO A 11 12.81 13.40 27.25
CA PRO A 11 12.16 14.70 27.10
C PRO A 11 13.16 15.83 26.83
N LYS A 12 14.38 15.73 27.38
CA LYS A 12 15.46 16.70 27.16
C LYS A 12 15.98 16.63 25.72
N CYS A 13 16.20 15.42 25.19
CA CYS A 13 16.59 15.25 23.79
C CYS A 13 15.48 15.70 22.84
N MET A 14 14.21 15.44 23.16
CA MET A 14 13.07 16.01 22.41
C MET A 14 13.04 17.53 22.45
N ALA A 15 13.37 18.17 23.57
CA ALA A 15 13.38 19.62 23.69
C ALA A 15 14.48 20.24 22.81
N VAL A 16 15.66 19.64 22.76
CA VAL A 16 16.76 20.05 21.86
C VAL A 16 16.35 19.89 20.39
N LEU A 17 15.67 18.79 20.05
CA LEU A 17 15.15 18.56 18.70
C LEU A 17 14.05 19.57 18.31
N ASP A 18 13.10 19.83 19.21
CA ASP A 18 11.99 20.77 19.00
C ASP A 18 12.50 22.23 18.91
N GLU A 19 13.61 22.56 19.59
CA GLU A 19 14.26 23.88 19.52
C GLU A 19 14.91 24.14 18.15
N ILE A 20 15.58 23.12 17.59
CA ILE A 20 16.41 23.26 16.38
C ILE A 20 15.60 22.96 15.11
N ILE A 21 14.91 21.83 15.06
CA ILE A 21 14.30 21.30 13.83
C ILE A 21 12.84 21.71 13.72
N LYS A 22 12.14 21.96 14.84
CA LYS A 22 10.69 22.28 14.92
C LYS A 22 9.74 21.30 14.18
N VAL A 23 10.28 20.21 13.62
CA VAL A 23 9.56 19.14 12.93
C VAL A 23 9.74 17.86 13.74
N ARG A 24 8.63 17.17 14.01
CA ARG A 24 8.67 15.92 14.75
C ARG A 24 9.10 14.77 13.85
N LEU A 25 10.14 14.06 14.27
CA LEU A 25 10.51 12.80 13.65
C LEU A 25 9.32 11.80 13.74
N PRO A 26 8.95 11.14 12.64
CA PRO A 26 7.87 10.17 12.66
C PRO A 26 8.14 9.05 13.68
N LYS A 27 7.16 8.72 14.53
CA LYS A 27 7.23 7.58 15.47
C LYS A 27 6.88 6.27 14.76
N GLY A 28 7.74 5.25 14.90
CA GLY A 28 7.64 3.94 14.25
C GLY A 28 6.24 3.33 14.26
N SER A 29 5.71 2.99 13.07
CA SER A 29 4.76 1.88 12.94
C SER A 29 5.35 0.77 12.05
N PRO A 30 5.43 -0.48 12.54
CA PRO A 30 6.07 -1.58 11.82
C PRO A 30 5.37 -2.04 10.54
N THR A 31 4.21 -1.48 10.18
CA THR A 31 3.32 -2.04 9.15
C THR A 31 2.79 -1.03 8.13
N THR A 32 3.43 0.13 7.94
CA THR A 32 2.93 1.15 6.99
C THR A 32 4.08 1.70 6.16
N TRP A 33 4.02 1.55 4.84
CA TRP A 33 5.07 1.99 3.90
C TRP A 33 5.33 3.50 3.98
N ASP A 34 4.29 4.33 4.07
CA ASP A 34 4.37 5.80 4.20
C ASP A 34 5.26 6.28 5.36
N PHE A 35 5.42 5.45 6.39
CA PHE A 35 6.26 5.77 7.53
C PHE A 35 7.74 5.79 7.17
N ASN A 36 8.17 4.86 6.32
CA ASN A 36 9.57 4.74 5.94
C ASN A 36 9.96 5.88 5.00
N THR A 37 9.09 6.27 4.05
CA THR A 37 9.34 7.39 3.12
C THR A 37 9.53 8.70 3.87
N ASN A 38 8.56 9.07 4.73
CA ASN A 38 8.66 10.29 5.54
C ASN A 38 9.89 10.30 6.46
N CYS A 39 10.30 9.14 7.01
CA CYS A 39 11.52 9.06 7.81
C CYS A 39 12.78 9.31 6.99
N ILE A 40 12.86 8.72 5.79
CA ILE A 40 14.01 8.86 4.88
C ILE A 40 14.13 10.31 4.42
N GLU A 41 13.01 10.94 4.04
CA GLU A 41 12.97 12.35 3.67
C GLU A 41 13.37 13.26 4.82
N THR A 42 12.80 13.07 6.01
CA THR A 42 13.12 13.91 7.18
C THR A 42 14.59 13.77 7.58
N VAL A 43 15.16 12.56 7.56
CA VAL A 43 16.57 12.34 7.92
C VAL A 43 17.51 12.89 6.84
N SER A 44 17.13 12.82 5.56
CA SER A 44 17.92 13.37 4.46
C SER A 44 17.92 14.91 4.47
N ILE A 45 16.74 15.53 4.62
CA ILE A 45 16.57 17.00 4.61
C ILE A 45 17.22 17.63 5.85
N TYR A 46 16.96 17.08 7.03
CA TYR A 46 17.44 17.66 8.29
C TYR A 46 18.73 17.02 8.79
N LYS A 47 19.52 16.34 7.93
CA LYS A 47 20.75 15.64 8.32
C LYS A 47 21.69 16.52 9.15
N ASN A 48 21.97 17.73 8.66
CA ASN A 48 22.91 18.65 9.31
C ASN A 48 22.38 19.13 10.66
N ASP A 49 21.08 19.41 10.73
CA ASP A 49 20.42 19.85 11.96
C ASP A 49 20.36 18.72 13.00
N ILE A 50 20.13 17.48 12.57
CA ILE A 50 20.18 16.29 13.44
C ILE A 50 21.60 16.08 13.96
N SER A 51 22.63 16.24 13.11
CA SER A 51 24.02 16.14 13.54
C SER A 51 24.34 17.19 14.61
N TYR A 52 23.93 18.44 14.39
CA TYR A 52 24.07 19.53 15.35
C TYR A 52 23.30 19.28 16.65
N CYS A 53 22.08 18.72 16.57
CA CYS A 53 21.32 18.29 17.76
C CYS A 53 22.10 17.25 18.57
N LEU A 54 22.68 16.25 17.89
CA LEU A 54 23.44 15.19 18.55
C LEU A 54 24.73 15.74 19.19
N GLU A 55 25.42 16.67 18.54
CA GLU A 55 26.57 17.37 19.11
C GLU A 55 26.19 18.14 20.39
N LYS A 56 25.12 18.93 20.33
CA LYS A 56 24.62 19.67 21.50
C LYS A 56 24.23 18.72 22.64
N ILE A 57 23.65 17.55 22.35
CA ILE A 57 23.31 16.53 23.35
C ILE A 57 24.57 15.89 23.96
N ILE A 58 25.60 15.62 23.15
CA ILE A 58 26.88 15.07 23.63
C ILE A 58 27.57 16.06 24.58
N GLU A 59 27.47 17.36 24.32
CA GLU A 59 28.08 18.41 25.15
C GLU A 59 27.29 18.73 26.43
N THR A 60 25.96 18.55 26.41
CA THR A 60 25.07 19.02 27.49
C THR A 60 24.61 17.90 28.44
N GLU A 61 24.55 16.65 28.00
CA GLU A 61 24.08 15.54 28.84
C GLU A 61 25.18 14.95 29.71
N GLU A 62 24.82 14.49 30.91
CA GLU A 62 25.73 13.85 31.87
C GLU A 62 25.62 12.32 31.84
N ASP A 63 24.52 11.78 31.29
CA ASP A 63 24.27 10.33 31.24
C ASP A 63 25.13 9.66 30.15
N SER A 64 26.12 8.89 30.59
CA SER A 64 27.03 8.11 29.73
C SER A 64 26.30 7.22 28.71
N HIS A 65 25.13 6.70 29.05
CA HIS A 65 24.34 5.87 28.13
C HIS A 65 23.68 6.70 27.01
N ILE A 66 23.23 7.92 27.31
CA ILE A 66 22.67 8.83 26.30
C ILE A 66 23.79 9.36 25.38
N ILE A 67 24.93 9.72 25.96
CA ILE A 67 26.11 10.21 25.23
C ILE A 67 26.63 9.13 24.25
N SER A 68 26.78 7.88 24.73
CA SER A 68 27.24 6.78 23.87
C SER A 68 26.27 6.46 22.73
N GLN A 69 24.95 6.53 22.97
CA GLN A 69 23.94 6.40 21.91
C GLN A 69 23.98 7.56 20.91
N ALA A 70 24.13 8.80 21.40
CA ALA A 70 24.24 9.97 20.53
C ALA A 70 25.50 9.91 19.64
N LEU A 71 26.64 9.50 20.22
CA LEU A 71 27.88 9.25 19.47
C LEU A 71 27.70 8.17 18.41
N GLY A 72 27.05 7.06 18.76
CA GLY A 72 26.76 5.98 17.81
C GLY A 72 25.86 6.46 16.65
N LEU A 73 24.81 7.23 16.95
CA LEU A 73 23.93 7.80 15.93
C LEU A 73 24.63 8.83 15.04
N LYS A 74 25.51 9.65 15.62
CA LYS A 74 26.34 10.60 14.87
C LYS A 74 27.29 9.87 13.92
N ALA A 75 27.98 8.84 14.40
CA ALA A 75 28.86 8.01 13.59
C ALA A 75 28.10 7.33 12.42
N VAL A 76 26.83 6.96 12.62
CA VAL A 76 25.98 6.43 11.53
C VAL A 76 25.64 7.51 10.50
N LEU A 77 25.37 8.75 10.91
CA LEU A 77 25.11 9.87 9.97
C LEU A 77 26.36 10.31 9.18
N GLU A 78 27.55 9.97 9.67
CA GLU A 78 28.83 10.24 9.03
C GLU A 78 29.35 9.05 8.21
N ASN A 79 28.70 7.88 8.30
CA ASN A 79 29.12 6.69 7.58
C ASN A 79 28.77 6.79 6.09
N ASP A 80 29.77 6.63 5.22
CA ASP A 80 29.63 6.75 3.76
C ASP A 80 28.62 5.73 3.18
N ASP A 81 28.61 4.48 3.66
CA ASP A 81 27.67 3.46 3.21
C ASP A 81 26.23 3.84 3.59
N PHE A 82 26.01 4.32 4.82
CA PHE A 82 24.69 4.78 5.26
C PHE A 82 24.20 5.96 4.42
N LEU A 83 25.09 6.91 4.11
CA LEU A 83 24.76 8.08 3.29
C LEU A 83 24.45 7.71 1.85
N PHE A 84 25.20 6.78 1.28
CA PHE A 84 24.89 6.22 -0.04
C PHE A 84 23.48 5.65 -0.08
N TRP A 85 23.14 4.75 0.85
CA TRP A 85 21.80 4.14 0.91
C TRP A 85 20.70 5.15 1.23
N LEU A 86 20.95 6.12 2.10
CA LEU A 86 20.00 7.20 2.39
C LEU A 86 19.67 8.01 1.14
N ASN A 87 20.68 8.39 0.37
CA ASN A 87 20.49 9.12 -0.89
C ASN A 87 19.78 8.26 -1.94
N PHE A 88 20.19 6.99 -2.09
CA PHE A 88 19.54 6.05 -3.01
C PHE A 88 18.05 5.89 -2.70
N PHE A 89 17.69 5.62 -1.44
CA PHE A 89 16.28 5.47 -1.06
C PHE A 89 15.52 6.79 -1.10
N HIS A 90 16.16 7.94 -0.87
CA HIS A 90 15.52 9.24 -1.06
C HIS A 90 15.12 9.48 -2.53
N LEU A 91 15.83 8.89 -3.50
CA LEU A 91 15.46 8.94 -4.91
C LEU A 91 14.31 7.97 -5.24
N VAL A 92 14.30 6.78 -4.64
CA VAL A 92 13.34 5.71 -4.98
C VAL A 92 11.98 5.91 -4.29
N MET A 93 11.97 6.27 -3.01
CA MET A 93 10.75 6.27 -2.18
C MET A 93 9.63 7.20 -2.67
N PRO A 94 9.91 8.41 -3.19
CA PRO A 94 8.84 9.26 -3.73
C PRO A 94 8.05 8.60 -4.86
N TYR A 95 8.70 7.80 -5.71
CA TYR A 95 8.01 7.07 -6.76
C TYR A 95 7.18 5.91 -6.21
N CYS A 96 7.62 5.27 -5.13
CA CYS A 96 6.83 4.27 -4.42
C CYS A 96 5.57 4.87 -3.82
N ASP A 97 5.67 6.06 -3.23
CA ASP A 97 4.52 6.78 -2.65
C ASP A 97 3.54 7.22 -3.74
N ILE A 98 4.02 7.76 -4.87
CA ILE A 98 3.15 8.11 -6.02
C ILE A 98 2.41 6.87 -6.54
N LEU A 99 3.12 5.75 -6.70
CA LEU A 99 2.51 4.49 -7.11
C LEU A 99 1.44 4.05 -6.12
N PHE A 100 1.76 4.12 -4.83
CA PHE A 100 0.86 3.74 -3.75
C PHE A 100 -0.40 4.60 -3.76
N ASP A 101 -0.28 5.92 -3.81
CA ASP A 101 -1.40 6.87 -3.83
C ASP A 101 -2.30 6.66 -5.05
N GLN A 102 -1.71 6.42 -6.22
CA GLN A 102 -2.46 6.17 -7.46
C GLN A 102 -3.24 4.85 -7.39
N LEU A 103 -2.64 3.79 -6.84
CA LEU A 103 -3.32 2.52 -6.59
C LEU A 103 -4.30 2.58 -5.40
N HIS A 104 -4.23 3.61 -4.56
CA HIS A 104 -5.16 3.87 -3.47
C HIS A 104 -6.35 4.74 -3.86
N GLN A 105 -6.58 5.05 -5.14
CA GLN A 105 -7.81 5.73 -5.53
C GLN A 105 -9.00 4.77 -5.54
N HIS A 106 -10.24 5.27 -5.39
CA HIS A 106 -11.44 4.41 -5.34
C HIS A 106 -11.96 4.04 -6.75
N ASN A 107 -11.57 4.79 -7.78
CA ASN A 107 -12.05 4.62 -9.16
C ASN A 107 -10.88 4.24 -10.09
N ILE A 108 -10.23 3.12 -9.80
CA ILE A 108 -9.04 2.69 -10.53
C ILE A 108 -9.46 2.15 -11.90
N ASN A 109 -8.99 2.81 -12.97
CA ASN A 109 -9.11 2.31 -14.33
C ASN A 109 -7.88 1.47 -14.71
N VAL A 110 -8.08 0.38 -15.45
CA VAL A 110 -7.02 -0.50 -15.98
C VAL A 110 -5.96 0.29 -16.74
N ALA A 111 -6.38 1.28 -17.53
CA ALA A 111 -5.47 2.14 -18.28
C ALA A 111 -4.61 3.00 -17.33
N SER A 112 -5.20 3.52 -16.27
CA SER A 112 -4.48 4.31 -15.26
C SER A 112 -3.48 3.44 -14.47
N VAL A 113 -3.83 2.19 -14.16
CA VAL A 113 -2.90 1.23 -13.51
C VAL A 113 -1.71 0.96 -14.42
N LYS A 114 -1.95 0.65 -15.70
CA LYS A 114 -0.87 0.39 -16.65
C LYS A 114 0.04 1.62 -16.84
N ASN A 115 -0.54 2.80 -17.01
CA ASN A 115 0.23 4.04 -17.13
C ASN A 115 1.04 4.36 -15.86
N CYS A 116 0.47 4.11 -14.68
CA CYS A 116 1.13 4.23 -13.39
C CYS A 116 2.34 3.27 -13.29
N MET A 117 2.13 2.01 -13.67
CA MET A 117 3.20 1.00 -13.71
C MET A 117 4.31 1.39 -14.68
N ASP A 118 3.97 1.84 -15.89
CA ASP A 118 4.94 2.28 -16.89
C ASP A 118 5.71 3.52 -16.42
N SER A 119 5.03 4.46 -15.79
CA SER A 119 5.65 5.67 -15.22
C SER A 119 6.63 5.32 -14.09
N PHE A 120 6.28 4.38 -13.22
CA PHE A 120 7.18 3.91 -12.17
C PHE A 120 8.36 3.12 -12.75
N LYS A 121 8.11 2.23 -13.72
CA LYS A 121 9.15 1.48 -14.42
C LYS A 121 10.18 2.41 -15.05
N THR A 122 9.73 3.39 -15.81
CA THR A 122 10.60 4.39 -16.45
C THR A 122 11.38 5.22 -15.41
N ALA A 123 10.77 5.55 -14.28
CA ALA A 123 11.45 6.24 -13.18
C ALA A 123 12.58 5.38 -12.55
N ILE A 124 12.31 4.12 -12.24
CA ILE A 124 13.33 3.20 -11.68
C ILE A 124 14.43 2.92 -12.71
N GLU A 125 14.11 2.75 -13.98
CA GLU A 125 15.12 2.62 -15.06
C GLU A 125 15.99 3.89 -15.17
N THR A 126 15.41 5.07 -14.97
CA THR A 126 16.17 6.33 -14.94
C THR A 126 17.11 6.39 -13.73
N ILE A 127 16.66 5.97 -12.55
CA ILE A 127 17.50 5.89 -11.34
C ILE A 127 18.64 4.89 -11.56
N ARG A 128 18.33 3.70 -12.10
CA ARG A 128 19.32 2.68 -12.47
C ARG A 128 20.36 3.23 -13.44
N GLY A 129 19.94 4.01 -14.44
CA GLY A 129 20.84 4.68 -15.38
C GLY A 129 21.75 5.73 -14.72
N LYS A 130 21.24 6.50 -13.75
CA LYS A 130 22.05 7.43 -12.96
C LYS A 130 23.13 6.72 -12.15
N VAL A 131 22.76 5.65 -11.43
CA VAL A 131 23.70 4.82 -10.65
C VAL A 131 24.77 4.19 -11.55
N LEU A 132 24.40 3.75 -12.75
CA LEU A 132 25.33 3.19 -13.74
C LEU A 132 26.29 4.25 -14.31
N ASN A 133 25.80 5.47 -14.54
CA ASN A 133 26.62 6.58 -15.05
C ASN A 133 27.61 7.09 -13.99
N GLU A 134 27.22 7.13 -12.71
CA GLU A 134 28.12 7.43 -11.59
C GLU A 134 29.25 6.37 -11.49
N LEU A 135 28.93 5.10 -11.73
CA LEU A 135 29.89 4.00 -11.89
C LEU A 135 30.82 4.16 -13.11
N SER A 136 30.37 4.85 -14.17
CA SER A 136 31.07 4.92 -15.47
C SER A 136 31.95 6.17 -15.64
N LEU A 137 31.81 7.19 -14.79
CA LEU A 137 32.57 8.45 -14.86
C LEU A 137 33.95 8.38 -14.17
N GLU A 138 34.36 7.25 -13.60
CA GLU A 138 35.67 7.13 -12.93
C GLU A 138 36.80 6.72 -13.90
N ASP A 139 37.56 7.73 -14.34
CA ASP A 139 38.74 7.63 -15.22
C ASP A 139 39.92 6.85 -14.57
N PRO A 140 40.73 6.05 -15.32
CA PRO A 140 41.70 5.06 -14.77
C PRO A 140 42.96 5.58 -14.05
N LEU A 141 43.09 6.87 -13.74
CA LEU A 141 44.37 7.48 -13.36
C LEU A 141 44.31 8.24 -12.03
N CYS A 142 44.32 7.51 -10.90
CA CYS A 142 44.99 7.97 -9.67
C CYS A 142 45.12 6.84 -8.64
N THR A 143 46.36 6.41 -8.41
CA THR A 143 46.80 5.45 -7.40
C THR A 143 47.19 6.16 -6.11
N THR A 144 46.36 6.05 -5.07
CA THR A 144 46.77 6.24 -3.68
C THR A 144 46.10 5.17 -2.82
N ASP A 145 46.89 4.33 -2.16
CA ASP A 145 46.46 3.05 -1.56
C ASP A 145 45.40 3.15 -0.44
N ASN A 146 45.16 4.32 0.15
CA ASN A 146 44.03 4.50 1.09
C ASN A 146 42.65 4.47 0.41
N ARG A 147 42.57 4.80 -0.89
CA ARG A 147 41.31 4.70 -1.66
C ARG A 147 40.93 3.26 -1.99
N LYS A 148 41.86 2.30 -1.99
CA LYS A 148 41.54 0.90 -2.40
C LYS A 148 40.53 0.20 -1.50
N ARG A 149 40.52 0.49 -0.19
CA ARG A 149 39.53 -0.10 0.74
C ARG A 149 38.15 0.54 0.63
N GLN A 150 38.08 1.85 0.37
CA GLN A 150 36.82 2.58 0.17
C GLN A 150 36.20 2.23 -1.20
N ARG A 151 37.03 2.15 -2.25
CA ARG A 151 36.67 1.75 -3.62
C ARG A 151 35.94 0.40 -3.71
N THR A 152 36.41 -0.62 -2.98
CA THR A 152 35.73 -1.92 -2.99
C THR A 152 34.35 -1.89 -2.36
N SER A 153 34.13 -1.01 -1.37
CA SER A 153 32.81 -0.83 -0.72
C SER A 153 31.86 -0.06 -1.64
N GLU A 154 32.31 1.05 -2.22
CA GLU A 154 31.51 1.87 -3.13
C GLU A 154 31.10 1.11 -4.40
N ASP A 155 32.04 0.42 -5.06
CA ASP A 155 31.72 -0.44 -6.22
C ASP A 155 30.75 -1.57 -5.84
N SER A 156 30.86 -2.10 -4.61
CA SER A 156 29.92 -3.11 -4.12
C SER A 156 28.54 -2.52 -3.85
N ASN A 157 28.45 -1.31 -3.28
CA ASN A 157 27.19 -0.64 -2.99
C ASN A 157 26.45 -0.25 -4.27
N HIS A 158 27.15 0.25 -5.29
CA HIS A 158 26.53 0.56 -6.58
C HIS A 158 26.02 -0.70 -7.29
N ARG A 159 26.78 -1.81 -7.24
CA ARG A 159 26.31 -3.10 -7.77
C ARG A 159 25.06 -3.60 -7.03
N VAL A 160 25.06 -3.54 -5.70
CA VAL A 160 23.89 -3.91 -4.89
C VAL A 160 22.72 -2.97 -5.18
N ALA A 161 22.94 -1.67 -5.39
CA ALA A 161 21.88 -0.72 -5.76
C ALA A 161 21.27 -1.04 -7.14
N LEU A 162 22.08 -1.49 -8.10
CA LEU A 162 21.58 -1.98 -9.40
C LEU A 162 20.75 -3.27 -9.22
N GLU A 163 21.21 -4.22 -8.41
CA GLU A 163 20.44 -5.42 -8.07
C GLU A 163 19.12 -5.07 -7.38
N VAL A 164 19.12 -4.09 -6.47
CA VAL A 164 17.90 -3.61 -5.80
C VAL A 164 16.93 -3.01 -6.82
N CYS A 165 17.40 -2.20 -7.77
CA CYS A 165 16.55 -1.70 -8.86
C CYS A 165 15.94 -2.87 -9.66
N ASP A 166 16.75 -3.86 -10.04
CA ASP A 166 16.32 -5.01 -10.83
C ASP A 166 15.31 -5.88 -10.06
N ILE A 167 15.50 -6.06 -8.74
CA ILE A 167 14.56 -6.76 -7.86
C ILE A 167 13.24 -5.99 -7.77
N ILE A 168 13.27 -4.67 -7.54
CA ILE A 168 12.06 -3.84 -7.49
C ILE A 168 11.27 -3.97 -8.79
N MET A 169 11.96 -3.93 -9.93
CA MET A 169 11.36 -4.09 -11.25
C MET A 169 10.75 -5.48 -11.48
N SER A 170 11.45 -6.54 -11.05
CA SER A 170 10.99 -7.92 -11.14
C SER A 170 9.76 -8.16 -10.25
N GLU A 171 9.83 -7.74 -8.99
CA GLU A 171 8.73 -7.89 -8.02
C GLU A 171 7.50 -7.10 -8.44
N MET A 172 7.70 -5.90 -9.00
CA MET A 172 6.59 -5.14 -9.57
C MET A 172 5.94 -5.91 -10.72
N SER A 173 6.74 -6.38 -11.67
CA SER A 173 6.24 -7.13 -12.82
C SER A 173 5.52 -8.40 -12.39
N HIS A 174 6.03 -9.10 -11.37
CA HIS A 174 5.43 -10.31 -10.83
C HIS A 174 4.13 -10.03 -10.06
N ARG A 175 4.12 -9.04 -9.15
CA ARG A 175 2.97 -8.68 -8.32
C ARG A 175 1.78 -8.17 -9.14
N PHE A 176 2.04 -7.54 -10.28
CA PHE A 176 1.02 -7.04 -11.21
C PHE A 176 0.89 -7.87 -12.50
N SER A 177 1.58 -9.01 -12.59
CA SER A 177 1.43 -9.99 -13.67
C SER A 177 -0.01 -10.50 -13.74
N PHE A 178 -0.62 -10.70 -12.57
CA PHE A 178 -2.04 -11.07 -12.45
C PHE A 178 -2.96 -9.84 -12.56
N SER A 179 -2.75 -8.97 -13.54
CA SER A 179 -3.66 -7.85 -13.86
C SER A 179 -4.73 -8.23 -14.89
N ASP A 180 -4.76 -9.50 -15.30
CA ASP A 180 -5.75 -10.05 -16.23
C ASP A 180 -7.19 -9.80 -15.74
N HIS A 181 -7.46 -9.92 -14.44
CA HIS A 181 -8.76 -9.58 -13.84
C HIS A 181 -9.13 -8.09 -13.96
N LEU A 182 -8.15 -7.18 -13.98
CA LEU A 182 -8.38 -5.76 -14.25
C LEU A 182 -8.82 -5.58 -15.71
N ILE A 183 -8.13 -6.21 -16.66
CA ILE A 183 -8.51 -6.17 -18.08
C ILE A 183 -9.92 -6.75 -18.28
N ILE A 184 -10.27 -7.81 -17.54
CA ILE A 184 -11.63 -8.39 -17.59
C ILE A 184 -12.67 -7.42 -17.02
N SER A 185 -12.35 -6.62 -15.99
CA SER A 185 -13.25 -5.59 -15.47
C SER A 185 -13.61 -4.50 -16.50
N GLU A 186 -12.79 -4.34 -17.54
CA GLU A 186 -13.04 -3.41 -18.64
C GLU A 186 -14.30 -3.76 -19.44
N LEU A 187 -14.75 -5.02 -19.42
CA LEU A 187 -16.03 -5.45 -20.01
C LEU A 187 -17.25 -4.75 -19.39
N PHE A 188 -17.11 -4.20 -18.19
CA PHE A 188 -18.20 -3.57 -17.44
C PHE A 188 -18.00 -2.06 -17.27
N ASN A 189 -17.16 -1.47 -18.13
CA ASN A 189 -16.87 -0.05 -18.11
C ASN A 189 -17.76 0.70 -19.12
N ASN A 190 -18.65 1.57 -18.61
CA ASN A 190 -19.68 2.24 -19.42
C ASN A 190 -19.13 3.02 -20.62
N ASP A 191 -17.99 3.68 -20.44
CA ASP A 191 -17.35 4.49 -21.49
C ASP A 191 -17.03 3.68 -22.77
N ARG A 192 -16.97 2.35 -22.67
CA ARG A 192 -16.64 1.46 -23.79
C ARG A 192 -17.81 0.64 -24.32
N PHE A 193 -19.00 0.76 -23.75
CA PHE A 193 -20.15 -0.01 -24.21
C PHE A 193 -20.55 0.35 -25.65
N ALA A 194 -20.51 1.63 -26.01
CA ALA A 194 -20.75 2.08 -27.39
C ALA A 194 -19.76 1.46 -28.40
N THR A 195 -18.50 1.28 -28.00
CA THR A 195 -17.46 0.65 -28.84
C THR A 195 -17.61 -0.87 -28.89
N TYR A 196 -18.01 -1.49 -27.78
CA TYR A 196 -18.22 -2.94 -27.70
C TYR A 196 -19.51 -3.42 -28.36
N GLN A 197 -20.50 -2.54 -28.52
CA GLN A 197 -21.68 -2.78 -29.36
C GLN A 197 -21.30 -2.97 -30.84
N ILE A 198 -20.33 -2.19 -31.35
CA ILE A 198 -19.88 -2.24 -32.74
C ILE A 198 -18.82 -3.35 -32.94
N THR A 199 -17.87 -3.45 -32.00
CA THR A 199 -16.77 -4.43 -32.04
C THR A 199 -16.62 -5.14 -30.71
N PHE A 200 -17.11 -6.37 -30.63
CA PHE A 200 -17.00 -7.17 -29.41
C PHE A 200 -15.54 -7.53 -29.09
N PRO A 201 -15.06 -7.33 -27.85
CA PRO A 201 -13.67 -7.58 -27.49
C PRO A 201 -13.39 -9.08 -27.29
N GLU A 202 -13.13 -9.80 -28.38
CA GLU A 202 -12.82 -11.24 -28.34
C GLU A 202 -11.54 -11.55 -27.56
N ASN A 203 -10.57 -10.63 -27.54
CA ASN A 203 -9.33 -10.75 -26.77
C ASN A 203 -9.57 -10.81 -25.25
N ILE A 204 -10.62 -10.17 -24.75
CA ILE A 204 -10.94 -10.21 -23.32
C ILE A 204 -11.73 -11.49 -23.02
N LEU A 205 -12.57 -11.95 -23.95
CA LEU A 205 -13.28 -13.23 -23.82
C LEU A 205 -12.32 -14.42 -23.79
N THR A 206 -11.23 -14.38 -24.56
CA THR A 206 -10.18 -15.42 -24.50
C THR A 206 -9.45 -15.40 -23.16
N LEU A 207 -9.22 -14.22 -22.57
CA LEU A 207 -8.73 -14.09 -21.19
C LEU A 207 -9.70 -14.72 -20.19
N VAL A 208 -10.99 -14.38 -20.25
CA VAL A 208 -12.01 -14.98 -19.36
C VAL A 208 -12.03 -16.50 -19.49
N LYS A 209 -11.91 -17.03 -20.71
CA LYS A 209 -11.85 -18.48 -20.95
C LYS A 209 -10.62 -19.13 -20.33
N LYS A 210 -9.48 -18.43 -20.34
CA LYS A 210 -8.21 -18.89 -19.76
C LYS A 210 -8.26 -18.86 -18.24
N ASP A 211 -8.73 -17.77 -17.65
CA ASP A 211 -8.64 -17.52 -16.21
C ASP A 211 -9.85 -18.07 -15.44
N PHE A 212 -11.01 -18.19 -16.09
CA PHE A 212 -12.26 -18.67 -15.51
C PHE A 212 -12.90 -19.76 -16.39
N PRO A 213 -12.30 -20.96 -16.48
CA PRO A 213 -12.77 -22.04 -17.36
C PRO A 213 -14.15 -22.61 -17.00
N PHE A 214 -14.67 -22.28 -15.81
CA PHE A 214 -15.99 -22.70 -15.33
C PHE A 214 -17.12 -21.78 -15.80
N ILE A 215 -16.82 -20.64 -16.41
CA ILE A 215 -17.81 -19.71 -16.97
C ILE A 215 -18.14 -20.12 -18.41
N ASN A 216 -19.43 -20.18 -18.75
CA ASN A 216 -19.84 -20.51 -20.11
C ASN A 216 -19.65 -19.31 -21.04
N HIS A 217 -18.53 -19.29 -21.76
CA HIS A 217 -18.17 -18.21 -22.69
C HIS A 217 -19.21 -17.88 -23.77
N PHE A 218 -20.01 -18.84 -24.23
CA PHE A 218 -21.02 -18.59 -25.27
C PHE A 218 -22.23 -17.86 -24.69
N GLN A 219 -22.67 -18.27 -23.50
CA GLN A 219 -23.73 -17.60 -22.76
C GLN A 219 -23.27 -16.22 -22.32
N LEU A 220 -22.05 -16.11 -21.78
CA LEU A 220 -21.44 -14.83 -21.41
C LEU A 220 -21.37 -13.85 -22.59
N LYS A 221 -20.93 -14.30 -23.77
CA LYS A 221 -20.88 -13.44 -24.98
C LYS A 221 -22.27 -12.92 -25.37
N THR A 222 -23.28 -13.80 -25.33
CA THR A 222 -24.67 -13.45 -25.67
C THR A 222 -25.26 -12.48 -24.65
N GLU A 223 -25.05 -12.74 -23.36
CA GLU A 223 -25.49 -11.88 -22.27
C GLU A 223 -24.84 -10.50 -22.33
N LEU A 224 -23.52 -10.41 -22.52
CA LEU A 224 -22.80 -9.14 -22.66
C LEU A 224 -23.25 -8.35 -23.88
N GLN A 225 -23.51 -9.02 -25.00
CA GLN A 225 -24.00 -8.34 -26.21
C GLN A 225 -25.38 -7.72 -26.00
N ILE A 226 -26.26 -8.36 -25.23
CA ILE A 226 -27.56 -7.79 -24.82
C ILE A 226 -27.38 -6.60 -23.88
N ILE A 227 -26.42 -6.67 -22.95
CA ILE A 227 -26.11 -5.57 -22.03
C ILE A 227 -25.59 -4.35 -22.79
N TYR A 228 -24.70 -4.53 -23.77
CA TYR A 228 -24.18 -3.42 -24.58
C TYR A 228 -25.24 -2.78 -25.48
N ASP A 229 -26.24 -3.55 -25.92
CA ASP A 229 -27.33 -3.07 -26.80
C ASP A 229 -28.45 -2.34 -26.05
N ARG A 230 -28.51 -2.44 -24.72
CA ARG A 230 -29.56 -1.84 -23.91
C ARG A 230 -29.11 -0.58 -23.17
N ASP A 231 -29.72 0.54 -23.53
CA ASP A 231 -29.50 1.87 -22.93
C ASP A 231 -29.67 1.90 -21.40
N ASP A 232 -30.57 1.06 -20.85
CA ASP A 232 -30.83 0.93 -19.41
C ASP A 232 -29.55 0.67 -18.57
N PHE A 233 -28.54 0.01 -19.16
CA PHE A 233 -27.29 -0.32 -18.47
C PHE A 233 -26.20 0.74 -18.65
N HIS A 234 -26.31 1.63 -19.66
CA HIS A 234 -25.34 2.70 -19.91
C HIS A 234 -25.37 3.80 -18.84
N GLU A 235 -26.52 3.99 -18.17
CA GLU A 235 -26.66 4.96 -17.06
C GLU A 235 -26.01 4.49 -15.75
N SER A 236 -25.72 3.19 -15.62
CA SER A 236 -25.29 2.60 -14.34
C SER A 236 -23.77 2.63 -14.17
N SER A 237 -23.25 3.61 -13.42
CA SER A 237 -21.81 3.90 -13.30
C SER A 237 -20.99 2.78 -12.61
N GLY A 238 -20.58 1.77 -13.38
CA GLY A 238 -19.54 0.79 -13.03
C GLY A 238 -20.06 -0.59 -12.59
N ALA A 239 -19.14 -1.56 -12.51
CA ALA A 239 -19.43 -2.97 -12.26
C ALA A 239 -20.31 -3.23 -11.02
N VAL A 240 -20.11 -2.48 -9.93
CA VAL A 240 -20.91 -2.63 -8.69
C VAL A 240 -22.34 -2.12 -8.88
N ALA A 241 -22.54 -1.03 -9.63
CA ALA A 241 -23.87 -0.51 -9.92
C ALA A 241 -24.65 -1.48 -10.82
N ILE A 242 -23.98 -2.06 -11.82
CA ILE A 242 -24.52 -3.11 -12.67
C ILE A 242 -24.90 -4.35 -11.83
N LEU A 243 -24.04 -4.75 -10.87
CA LEU A 243 -24.34 -5.83 -9.92
C LEU A 243 -25.65 -5.53 -9.18
N GLN A 244 -25.76 -4.34 -8.58
CA GLN A 244 -26.92 -3.93 -7.81
C GLN A 244 -28.20 -3.90 -8.65
N LEU A 245 -28.12 -3.48 -9.92
CA LEU A 245 -29.26 -3.54 -10.84
C LEU A 245 -29.72 -4.97 -11.10
N PHE A 246 -28.79 -5.91 -11.29
CA PHE A 246 -29.16 -7.32 -11.49
C PHE A 246 -29.89 -7.90 -10.28
N PHE A 247 -29.41 -7.60 -9.06
CA PHE A 247 -30.08 -8.05 -7.83
C PHE A 247 -31.42 -7.36 -7.60
N ASN A 248 -31.52 -6.05 -7.83
CA ASN A 248 -32.77 -5.30 -7.62
C ASN A 248 -33.88 -5.72 -8.58
N ASN A 249 -33.51 -6.09 -9.82
CA ASN A 249 -34.45 -6.47 -10.87
C ASN A 249 -34.66 -8.00 -10.98
N ASN A 250 -34.10 -8.80 -10.06
CA ASN A 250 -34.13 -10.28 -10.10
C ASN A 250 -33.64 -10.88 -11.42
N LEU A 251 -32.69 -10.21 -12.07
CA LEU A 251 -32.13 -10.61 -13.38
C LEU A 251 -31.04 -11.69 -13.25
N ASN A 252 -30.76 -12.14 -12.04
CA ASN A 252 -29.73 -13.12 -11.73
C ASN A 252 -29.91 -14.47 -12.45
N GLU A 253 -31.14 -14.87 -12.76
CA GLU A 253 -31.40 -16.10 -13.51
C GLU A 253 -31.24 -15.91 -15.02
N THR A 254 -31.51 -14.71 -15.54
CA THR A 254 -31.39 -14.38 -16.97
C THR A 254 -29.95 -14.09 -17.37
N PHE A 255 -29.19 -13.47 -16.48
CA PHE A 255 -27.81 -13.01 -16.67
C PHE A 255 -26.85 -13.79 -15.75
N SER A 256 -26.97 -15.12 -15.78
CA SER A 256 -26.34 -15.98 -14.78
C SER A 256 -24.81 -15.99 -14.87
N GLU A 257 -24.25 -15.91 -16.08
CA GLU A 257 -22.80 -15.98 -16.28
C GLU A 257 -22.14 -14.62 -16.08
N THR A 258 -22.81 -13.55 -16.51
CA THR A 258 -22.39 -12.16 -16.24
C THR A 258 -22.43 -11.83 -14.75
N VAL A 259 -23.47 -12.23 -14.02
CA VAL A 259 -23.54 -12.04 -12.55
C VAL A 259 -22.45 -12.83 -11.84
N LYS A 260 -22.16 -14.08 -12.25
CA LYS A 260 -21.03 -14.85 -11.69
C LYS A 260 -19.70 -14.15 -11.92
N LEU A 261 -19.41 -13.75 -13.15
CA LEU A 261 -18.16 -13.05 -13.49
C LEU A 261 -18.02 -11.76 -12.68
N LEU A 262 -19.10 -10.98 -12.60
CA LEU A 262 -19.10 -9.68 -11.96
C LEU A 262 -19.06 -9.80 -10.42
N THR A 263 -19.63 -10.86 -9.85
CA THR A 263 -19.45 -11.21 -8.43
C THR A 263 -17.99 -11.59 -8.13
N ILE A 264 -17.35 -12.38 -9.01
CA ILE A 264 -15.94 -12.75 -8.88
C ILE A 264 -15.05 -11.52 -8.97
N LEU A 265 -15.29 -10.63 -9.93
CA LEU A 265 -14.54 -9.38 -10.07
C LEU A 265 -14.72 -8.43 -8.88
N CYS A 266 -15.92 -8.33 -8.30
CA CYS A 266 -16.17 -7.50 -7.12
C CYS A 266 -15.63 -8.11 -5.81
N THR A 267 -15.32 -9.40 -5.79
CA THR A 267 -14.77 -10.10 -4.61
C THR A 267 -13.27 -10.35 -4.70
N LEU A 268 -12.70 -10.32 -5.90
CA LEU A 268 -11.26 -10.28 -6.12
C LEU A 268 -10.73 -8.90 -5.70
N PRO A 269 -9.70 -8.85 -4.84
CA PRO A 269 -9.10 -7.58 -4.50
C PRO A 269 -8.44 -6.98 -5.75
N MET A 270 -8.90 -5.80 -6.19
CA MET A 270 -8.41 -5.14 -7.41
C MET A 270 -6.92 -4.76 -7.28
N ALA A 271 -6.43 -4.60 -6.05
CA ALA A 271 -5.02 -4.42 -5.76
C ALA A 271 -4.69 -4.89 -4.34
N THR A 272 -3.44 -5.34 -4.14
CA THR A 272 -2.87 -5.64 -2.82
C THR A 272 -3.04 -4.49 -1.79
N VAL A 273 -3.22 -3.27 -2.27
CA VAL A 273 -3.59 -2.05 -1.54
C VAL A 273 -4.84 -2.19 -0.67
N GLU A 274 -5.85 -2.98 -1.09
CA GLU A 274 -7.07 -3.15 -0.31
C GLU A 274 -6.80 -3.80 1.07
N SER A 275 -5.80 -4.69 1.12
CA SER A 275 -5.40 -5.31 2.39
C SER A 275 -4.84 -4.28 3.38
N ASP A 276 -4.11 -3.27 2.90
CA ASP A 276 -3.58 -2.18 3.73
C ASP A 276 -4.68 -1.24 4.22
N ARG A 277 -5.73 -0.98 3.41
CA ARG A 277 -6.93 -0.25 3.87
C ARG A 277 -7.63 -0.99 5.02
N CYS A 278 -7.75 -2.31 4.92
CA CYS A 278 -8.27 -3.16 5.99
C CYS A 278 -7.39 -3.08 7.26
N PHE A 279 -6.07 -3.10 7.12
CA PHE A 279 -5.17 -2.91 8.28
C PHE A 279 -5.24 -1.50 8.88
N SER A 280 -5.43 -0.46 8.07
CA SER A 280 -5.58 0.93 8.53
C SER A 280 -6.86 1.14 9.33
N THR A 281 -8.00 0.60 8.85
CA THR A 281 -9.25 0.61 9.61
C THR A 281 -9.12 -0.17 10.91
N LEU A 282 -8.47 -1.34 10.89
CA LEU A 282 -8.17 -2.14 12.08
C LEU A 282 -7.31 -1.36 13.09
N LYS A 283 -6.29 -0.62 12.63
CA LYS A 283 -5.46 0.25 13.47
C LYS A 283 -6.29 1.33 14.13
N ARG A 284 -7.23 1.97 13.41
CA ARG A 284 -8.15 2.96 13.97
C ARG A 284 -9.05 2.36 15.05
N VAL A 285 -9.61 1.17 14.82
CA VAL A 285 -10.40 0.42 15.82
C VAL A 285 -9.55 0.15 17.07
N LYS A 286 -8.32 -0.33 16.90
CA LYS A 286 -7.39 -0.61 18.00
C LYS A 286 -7.02 0.66 18.78
N SER A 287 -6.74 1.76 18.08
CA SER A 287 -6.43 3.06 18.70
C SER A 287 -7.61 3.63 19.47
N PHE A 288 -8.83 3.51 18.94
CA PHE A 288 -10.06 3.97 19.59
C PHE A 288 -10.31 3.22 20.91
N LEU A 289 -10.11 1.90 20.92
CA LEU A 289 -10.36 1.06 22.09
C LEU A 289 -9.21 1.07 23.11
N ARG A 290 -8.01 1.47 22.66
CA ARG A 290 -6.82 1.71 23.51
C ARG A 290 -6.47 0.54 24.45
N SER A 291 -6.76 -0.68 24.03
CA SER A 291 -6.56 -1.91 24.82
C SER A 291 -5.76 -2.95 24.06
N THR A 292 -4.90 -3.68 24.78
CA THR A 292 -4.31 -4.95 24.33
C THR A 292 -5.42 -6.00 24.25
N ILE A 293 -6.20 -5.93 23.17
CA ILE A 293 -7.29 -6.85 22.87
C ILE A 293 -6.71 -8.13 22.26
N ASP A 294 -7.18 -9.27 22.77
CA ASP A 294 -6.88 -10.59 22.22
C ASP A 294 -7.43 -10.74 20.79
N ARG A 295 -6.74 -11.51 19.92
CA ARG A 295 -7.00 -11.52 18.47
C ARG A 295 -8.47 -11.82 18.11
N GLU A 296 -9.10 -12.75 18.83
CA GLU A 296 -10.50 -13.13 18.61
C GLU A 296 -11.47 -11.99 18.87
N LYS A 297 -11.27 -11.24 19.96
CA LYS A 297 -12.07 -10.05 20.29
C LYS A 297 -11.88 -8.94 19.27
N LEU A 298 -10.67 -8.79 18.74
CA LEU A 298 -10.36 -7.80 17.70
C LEU A 298 -11.07 -8.15 16.39
N SER A 299 -11.08 -9.43 16.00
CA SER A 299 -11.80 -9.90 14.81
C SER A 299 -13.31 -9.65 14.92
N ALA A 300 -13.92 -10.01 16.06
CA ALA A 300 -15.34 -9.77 16.30
C ALA A 300 -15.71 -8.28 16.24
N LEU A 301 -14.88 -7.40 16.79
CA LEU A 301 -15.15 -5.96 16.74
C LEU A 301 -14.91 -5.35 15.36
N SER A 302 -13.93 -5.85 14.61
CA SER A 302 -13.71 -5.46 13.23
C SER A 302 -14.93 -5.81 12.38
N MET A 303 -15.51 -6.99 12.61
CA MET A 303 -16.73 -7.42 11.96
C MET A 303 -17.93 -6.53 12.30
N LEU A 304 -18.11 -6.13 13.56
CA LEU A 304 -19.13 -5.13 13.93
C LEU A 304 -18.90 -3.77 13.25
N SER A 305 -17.63 -3.37 13.08
CA SER A 305 -17.30 -2.10 12.41
C SER A 305 -17.59 -2.15 10.91
N ILE A 306 -17.34 -3.30 10.26
CA ILE A 306 -17.67 -3.54 8.84
C ILE A 306 -19.20 -3.54 8.68
N GLU A 307 -19.90 -4.30 9.52
CA GLU A 307 -21.36 -4.46 9.46
C GLU A 307 -22.14 -3.36 10.20
N LYS A 308 -21.50 -2.20 10.42
CA LYS A 308 -22.12 -1.09 11.17
C LYS A 308 -23.42 -0.62 10.51
N SER A 309 -23.49 -0.61 9.18
CA SER A 309 -24.70 -0.25 8.44
C SER A 309 -25.87 -1.21 8.72
N LEU A 310 -25.61 -2.52 8.76
CA LEU A 310 -26.60 -3.53 9.13
C LEU A 310 -27.00 -3.44 10.60
N ILE A 311 -26.05 -3.11 11.49
CA ILE A 311 -26.35 -2.93 12.92
C ILE A 311 -27.24 -1.71 13.13
N CYS A 312 -26.97 -0.62 12.40
CA CYS A 312 -27.78 0.60 12.47
C CYS A 312 -29.19 0.42 11.89
N SER A 313 -29.40 -0.52 10.96
CA SER A 313 -30.75 -0.83 10.44
C SER A 313 -31.58 -1.69 11.39
N ILE A 314 -30.96 -2.34 12.38
CA ILE A 314 -31.65 -3.12 13.41
C ILE A 314 -32.16 -2.18 14.51
N ILE A 315 -33.48 -2.08 14.64
CA ILE A 315 -34.14 -1.29 15.69
C ILE A 315 -33.74 -1.81 17.08
N ASN A 316 -33.31 -0.90 17.95
CA ASN A 316 -32.93 -1.15 19.34
C ASN A 316 -31.87 -2.26 19.51
N TYR A 317 -30.94 -2.40 18.57
CA TYR A 317 -29.84 -3.37 18.65
C TYR A 317 -29.11 -3.31 20.00
N ASN A 318 -28.76 -2.10 20.45
CA ASN A 318 -28.03 -1.91 21.71
C ASN A 318 -28.83 -2.43 22.92
N GLU A 319 -30.13 -2.12 23.01
CA GLU A 319 -30.98 -2.59 24.12
C GLU A 319 -31.14 -4.12 24.09
N ARG A 320 -31.30 -4.71 22.90
CA ARG A 320 -31.42 -6.17 22.75
C ARG A 320 -30.14 -6.88 23.17
N VAL A 321 -28.97 -6.35 22.79
CA VAL A 321 -27.68 -6.89 23.20
C VAL A 321 -27.47 -6.73 24.70
N ILE A 322 -27.84 -5.58 25.28
CA ILE A 322 -27.72 -5.32 26.73
C ILE A 322 -28.62 -6.26 27.53
N ASN A 323 -29.88 -6.45 27.11
CA ASN A 323 -30.82 -7.35 27.78
C ASN A 323 -30.34 -8.80 27.70
N HIS A 324 -29.93 -9.25 26.51
CA HIS A 324 -29.37 -10.60 26.35
C HIS A 324 -28.08 -10.79 27.16
N PHE A 325 -27.23 -9.77 27.26
CA PHE A 325 -26.03 -9.82 28.08
C PHE A 325 -26.37 -9.92 29.58
N ALA A 326 -27.32 -9.11 30.05
CA ALA A 326 -27.79 -9.11 31.43
C ALA A 326 -28.36 -10.48 31.85
N ASP A 327 -29.10 -11.14 30.96
CA ASP A 327 -29.66 -12.48 31.20
C ASP A 327 -28.59 -13.58 31.27
N SER A 328 -27.48 -13.42 30.53
CA SER A 328 -26.47 -14.45 30.38
C SER A 328 -25.60 -14.69 31.64
N LYS A 329 -25.60 -13.79 32.64
CA LYS A 329 -24.72 -13.83 33.84
C LYS A 329 -23.23 -14.10 33.55
N VAL A 330 -22.75 -13.88 32.32
CA VAL A 330 -21.35 -14.09 31.93
C VAL A 330 -20.60 -12.76 31.92
N ARG A 331 -19.32 -12.76 32.29
CA ARG A 331 -18.45 -11.56 32.22
C ARG A 331 -18.03 -11.18 30.80
N SER A 332 -18.32 -12.01 29.80
CA SER A 332 -18.01 -11.77 28.38
C SER A 332 -18.98 -12.54 27.49
N MET A 333 -19.44 -11.92 26.41
CA MET A 333 -20.35 -12.52 25.45
C MET A 333 -19.65 -12.73 24.10
N THR A 334 -19.74 -13.95 23.58
CA THR A 334 -19.25 -14.30 22.24
C THR A 334 -20.35 -14.00 21.24
N LEU A 335 -20.06 -13.14 20.26
CA LEU A 335 -20.98 -12.86 19.16
C LEU A 335 -20.93 -14.03 18.19
N LYS A 336 -22.02 -14.80 18.10
CA LYS A 336 -22.18 -15.84 17.10
C LYS A 336 -22.77 -15.22 15.84
N PHE A 337 -21.93 -15.02 14.84
CA PHE A 337 -22.38 -14.65 13.51
C PHE A 337 -22.88 -15.91 12.79
N LYS A 338 -24.01 -15.81 12.10
CA LYS A 338 -24.51 -16.92 11.28
C LYS A 338 -23.54 -17.04 10.09
N SER A 339 -22.83 -18.17 9.96
CA SER A 339 -22.08 -18.43 8.73
C SER A 339 -23.08 -18.53 7.59
N ILE A 340 -22.91 -17.71 6.56
CA ILE A 340 -23.68 -17.80 5.33
C ILE A 340 -23.22 -19.04 4.56
#